data_AF-A0AAJ6BGE5-F1
#
_entry.id   AF-A0AAJ6BGE5-F1
#
_cell.length_a   1.000
_cell.length_b   1.000
_cell.length_c   1.000
_cell.angle_alpha   90.00
_cell.angle_beta   90.00
_cell.angle_gamma   90.00
#
_symmetry.space_group_name_H-M   'P 1'
#
loop_
_entity.id
_entity.type
_entity.pdbx_description
1 polymer ?
#
loop_
_entity_poly.entity_id
_entity_poly.type
_entity_poly.pdbx_seq_one_letter_code
_entity_poly.pdbx_strand_id
1 'polypeptide(L)'
;MNNRNKYLVYLTGLLLLISSCGKKDAELPETAPVIAGLESEYYVLVRESMQLTPTIANRVDSLVWVLNGQRVANSLQYTFQAPADAGTHNLVIMAYNLGNISQKVVQITTGRYINLETWPNTILELEASAKFANKTDLKWEILTAPSELYRLSAGDMQTALFSTVDRGSYKLKVSSGDLVDTLLITVRSADKTQSAYIARVFDYLPAPGQFVNELPKYDAGDTHEKMVAKAGKELVGEEANMITLGGWGGYVVLGFDHTIVNVAGRRDFRIHGNAFGANSNPRPNAPFGGSCEPGVVMVAYDKNKNGKPDEDEWYEIKGSGNFSAEAEPWYTVAVGKNMDVRTFRNYEMTYSRPATETPDEAPEDNNATIKNYIAWADNQGQQGYKIKNRFHAQSYYPLWVNDQQLTYKGIRLASNGIEESGSGTYFVLYAFKYGYVDNYPNGHDNSGIDIDWAIDRNGNKVSLPGIDFVKIYNGIDQENGWLGEASTEIGRGEDLHLLGTKIETINP
;
A
#
# COMPACT_ATOMS: atom_id res chain seq x y z
N MET A 1 -112.30 64.06 -8.55
CA MET A 1 -112.71 63.53 -9.86
C MET A 1 -111.82 62.33 -10.20
N ASN A 2 -112.46 61.17 -10.37
CA ASN A 2 -112.09 59.95 -11.09
C ASN A 2 -110.64 59.41 -11.17
N ASN A 3 -110.50 58.21 -10.61
CA ASN A 3 -109.79 57.01 -11.07
C ASN A 3 -109.28 56.97 -12.53
N ARG A 4 -108.04 56.46 -12.71
CA ARG A 4 -107.75 55.24 -13.51
C ARG A 4 -106.27 54.81 -13.45
N ASN A 5 -106.01 53.60 -12.89
CA ASN A 5 -105.31 52.44 -13.51
C ASN A 5 -103.95 52.66 -14.21
N LYS A 6 -102.83 51.93 -14.00
CA LYS A 6 -102.62 50.47 -13.79
C LYS A 6 -101.11 50.10 -13.60
N TYR A 7 -100.84 49.03 -12.82
CA TYR A 7 -99.76 48.00 -12.82
C TYR A 7 -98.23 48.29 -12.65
N LEU A 8 -97.72 47.80 -11.49
CA LEU A 8 -96.68 46.76 -11.24
C LEU A 8 -95.31 46.78 -11.98
N VAL A 9 -94.19 46.79 -11.24
CA VAL A 9 -93.33 45.63 -10.87
C VAL A 9 -92.08 46.10 -10.08
N TYR A 10 -91.70 45.31 -9.07
CA TYR A 10 -90.63 45.47 -8.08
C TYR A 10 -89.18 45.45 -8.63
N LEU A 11 -88.24 46.15 -7.97
CA LEU A 11 -87.15 45.50 -7.21
C LEU A 11 -86.35 46.50 -6.34
N THR A 12 -86.10 46.07 -5.10
CA THR A 12 -85.36 46.68 -3.99
C THR A 12 -83.84 46.69 -4.16
N GLY A 13 -83.16 47.65 -3.52
CA GLY A 13 -81.72 47.63 -3.31
C GLY A 13 -81.19 48.88 -2.60
N LEU A 14 -81.53 49.03 -1.31
CA LEU A 14 -81.11 50.13 -0.43
C LEU A 14 -79.63 49.96 -0.02
N LEU A 15 -78.79 50.94 -0.36
CA LEU A 15 -77.48 51.15 0.24
C LEU A 15 -77.63 51.67 1.67
N LEU A 16 -76.85 51.13 2.61
CA LEU A 16 -76.36 51.87 3.77
C LEU A 16 -75.04 51.26 4.31
N LEU A 17 -74.13 52.19 4.62
CA LEU A 17 -72.72 52.04 4.98
C LEU A 17 -72.46 51.28 6.29
N ILE A 18 -71.35 50.51 6.35
CA ILE A 18 -70.59 50.29 7.59
C ILE A 18 -69.09 50.19 7.28
N SER A 19 -68.29 50.90 8.08
CA SER A 19 -66.83 50.89 8.18
C SER A 19 -66.23 49.47 8.29
N SER A 20 -65.32 49.11 7.38
CA SER A 20 -64.59 47.84 7.39
C SER A 20 -63.37 47.91 8.32
N CYS A 21 -63.36 47.08 9.37
CA CYS A 21 -62.15 46.64 10.03
C CYS A 21 -61.20 46.00 9.00
N GLY A 22 -59.95 46.44 8.94
CA GLY A 22 -58.91 45.78 8.15
C GLY A 22 -58.60 44.40 8.76
N LYS A 23 -58.78 43.34 7.98
CA LYS A 23 -58.22 42.03 8.30
C LYS A 23 -56.70 42.16 8.23
N LYS A 24 -55.99 41.82 9.31
CA LYS A 24 -54.56 41.52 9.24
C LYS A 24 -54.40 40.36 8.27
N ASP A 25 -53.61 40.58 7.21
CA ASP A 25 -53.17 39.51 6.33
C ASP A 25 -52.50 38.42 7.19
N ALA A 26 -52.93 37.17 7.03
CA ALA A 26 -52.25 36.05 7.64
C ALA A 26 -50.91 35.88 6.91
N GLU A 27 -49.80 36.17 7.60
CA GLU A 27 -48.45 35.89 7.09
C GLU A 27 -48.39 34.39 6.71
N LEU A 28 -47.96 34.11 5.48
CA LEU A 28 -47.72 32.74 5.02
C LEU A 28 -46.70 32.08 5.96
N PRO A 29 -46.92 30.83 6.40
CA PRO A 29 -45.98 30.16 7.30
C PRO A 29 -44.62 30.04 6.60
N GLU A 30 -43.58 30.57 7.24
CA GLU A 30 -42.23 30.48 6.72
C GLU A 30 -41.75 29.02 6.80
N THR A 31 -40.88 28.63 5.88
CA THR A 31 -40.22 27.31 5.94
C THR A 31 -39.25 27.28 7.10
N ALA A 32 -39.22 26.21 7.90
CA ALA A 32 -38.28 26.08 9.02
C ALA A 32 -36.81 26.26 8.58
N PRO A 33 -35.95 26.94 9.37
CA PRO A 33 -34.55 27.14 9.00
C PRO A 33 -33.81 25.82 8.80
N VAL A 34 -32.88 25.76 7.85
CA VAL A 34 -32.04 24.57 7.60
C VAL A 34 -30.59 24.89 7.93
N ILE A 35 -30.03 24.18 8.92
CA ILE A 35 -28.67 24.35 9.41
C ILE A 35 -27.77 23.27 8.82
N ALA A 36 -26.76 23.67 8.04
CA ALA A 36 -25.77 22.79 7.40
C ALA A 36 -24.34 23.27 7.69
N GLY A 37 -23.33 22.54 7.20
CA GLY A 37 -21.92 22.95 7.29
C GLY A 37 -21.27 22.84 8.68
N LEU A 38 -21.91 22.14 9.61
CA LEU A 38 -21.31 21.75 10.90
C LEU A 38 -21.26 20.23 10.99
N GLU A 39 -20.20 19.68 11.56
CA GLU A 39 -20.12 18.27 11.94
C GLU A 39 -20.93 17.99 13.22
N SER A 40 -21.26 16.73 13.49
CA SER A 40 -21.90 16.34 14.75
C SER A 40 -20.94 16.36 15.93
N GLU A 41 -19.64 16.20 15.66
CA GLU A 41 -18.59 16.14 16.67
C GLU A 41 -17.37 16.96 16.25
N TYR A 42 -16.74 17.61 17.23
CA TYR A 42 -15.44 18.28 17.08
C TYR A 42 -14.52 17.95 18.24
N TYR A 43 -13.22 17.98 17.98
CA TYR A 43 -12.18 17.75 18.98
C TYR A 43 -11.28 18.98 19.06
N VAL A 44 -11.17 19.58 20.25
CA VAL A 44 -10.44 20.83 20.47
C VAL A 44 -9.45 20.66 21.62
N LEU A 45 -8.31 21.30 21.56
CA LEU A 45 -7.36 21.33 22.67
C LEU A 45 -7.88 22.15 23.83
N VAL A 46 -7.61 21.73 25.06
CA VAL A 46 -7.75 22.62 26.22
C VAL A 46 -7.00 23.94 25.96
N ARG A 47 -7.63 25.08 26.28
CA ARG A 47 -7.11 26.44 26.05
C ARG A 47 -6.92 26.86 24.58
N GLU A 48 -7.25 26.04 23.60
CA GLU A 48 -7.37 26.50 22.21
C GLU A 48 -8.77 27.08 21.94
N SER A 49 -8.92 27.66 20.76
CA SER A 49 -10.19 28.16 20.28
C SER A 49 -10.53 27.59 18.91
N MET A 50 -11.80 27.33 18.66
CA MET A 50 -12.30 26.84 17.39
C MET A 50 -13.46 27.73 16.93
N GLN A 51 -13.35 28.27 15.72
CA GLN A 51 -14.44 29.02 15.11
C GLN A 51 -15.39 28.08 14.36
N LEU A 52 -16.68 28.21 14.64
CA LEU A 52 -17.77 27.47 14.04
C LEU A 52 -18.62 28.43 13.21
N THR A 53 -18.82 28.08 11.94
CA THR A 53 -19.61 28.87 10.98
C THR A 53 -20.57 27.94 10.22
N PRO A 54 -21.85 27.85 10.61
CA PRO A 54 -22.85 27.08 9.89
C PRO A 54 -23.21 27.78 8.57
N THR A 55 -23.74 27.00 7.63
CA THR A 55 -24.50 27.52 6.49
C THR A 55 -25.98 27.46 6.81
N ILE A 56 -26.71 28.55 6.58
CA ILE A 56 -28.16 28.61 6.74
C ILE A 56 -28.79 28.72 5.34
N ALA A 57 -29.53 27.70 4.92
CA ALA A 57 -29.97 27.57 3.53
C ALA A 57 -31.18 28.46 3.16
N ASN A 58 -31.89 28.96 4.15
CA ASN A 58 -33.11 29.77 4.00
C ASN A 58 -33.19 30.84 5.09
N ARG A 59 -34.26 31.65 5.07
CA ARG A 59 -34.40 32.81 5.96
C ARG A 59 -34.30 32.41 7.43
N VAL A 60 -33.48 33.16 8.17
CA VAL A 60 -33.35 33.11 9.63
C VAL A 60 -33.41 34.53 10.17
N ASP A 61 -34.24 34.75 11.18
CA ASP A 61 -34.38 36.05 11.85
C ASP A 61 -33.43 36.15 13.06
N SER A 62 -33.11 35.02 13.69
CA SER A 62 -32.21 34.97 14.84
C SER A 62 -31.48 33.63 14.94
N LEU A 63 -30.21 33.68 15.37
CA LEU A 63 -29.41 32.53 15.72
C LEU A 63 -29.05 32.62 17.21
N VAL A 64 -29.03 31.47 17.88
CA VAL A 64 -28.62 31.36 19.28
C VAL A 64 -27.73 30.15 19.46
N TRP A 65 -26.57 30.36 20.05
CA TRP A 65 -25.65 29.31 20.46
C TRP A 65 -25.82 29.05 21.96
N VAL A 66 -25.97 27.78 22.32
CA VAL A 66 -26.13 27.32 23.70
C VAL A 66 -25.05 26.28 24.00
N LEU A 67 -24.09 26.61 24.86
CA LEU A 67 -23.05 25.70 25.32
C LEU A 67 -23.40 25.19 26.71
N ASN A 68 -23.49 23.87 26.88
CA ASN A 68 -23.80 23.23 28.16
C ASN A 68 -25.05 23.81 28.84
N GLY A 69 -26.08 24.12 28.03
CA GLY A 69 -27.34 24.72 28.51
C GLY A 69 -27.31 26.23 28.72
N GLN A 70 -26.17 26.91 28.54
CA GLN A 70 -26.03 28.36 28.67
C GLN A 70 -25.90 29.05 27.33
N ARG A 71 -26.65 30.13 27.12
CA ARG A 71 -26.53 30.95 25.91
C ARG A 71 -25.16 31.65 25.87
N VAL A 72 -24.41 31.44 24.80
CA VAL A 72 -23.04 31.95 24.63
C VAL A 72 -22.87 32.94 23.49
N ALA A 73 -23.72 32.88 22.45
CA ALA A 73 -23.66 33.82 21.33
C ALA A 73 -25.00 33.92 20.59
N ASN A 74 -25.12 34.93 19.72
CA ASN A 74 -26.28 35.16 18.85
C ASN A 74 -25.89 35.63 17.43
N SER A 75 -24.65 35.40 17.03
CA SER A 75 -24.10 35.72 15.72
C SER A 75 -24.08 34.48 14.81
N LEU A 76 -23.87 34.69 13.51
CA LEU A 76 -23.67 33.58 12.56
C LEU A 76 -22.44 32.75 12.94
N GLN A 77 -21.36 33.39 13.36
CA GLN A 77 -20.13 32.72 13.80
C GLN A 77 -20.09 32.63 15.32
N TYR A 78 -19.58 31.52 15.84
CA TYR A 78 -19.26 31.36 17.25
C TYR A 78 -17.85 30.80 17.40
N THR A 79 -17.04 31.42 18.27
CA THR A 79 -15.72 30.88 18.61
C THR A 79 -15.82 30.19 19.97
N PHE A 80 -15.78 28.87 19.95
CA PHE A 80 -15.67 28.06 21.16
C PHE A 80 -14.27 28.25 21.75
N GLN A 81 -14.22 28.61 23.05
CA GLN A 81 -12.98 28.70 23.83
C GLN A 81 -12.91 27.47 24.72
N ALA A 82 -11.95 26.59 24.47
CA ALA A 82 -11.81 25.36 25.23
C ALA A 82 -11.32 25.66 26.66
N PRO A 83 -11.96 25.09 27.69
CA PRO A 83 -11.50 25.24 29.07
C PRO A 83 -10.11 24.65 29.31
N ALA A 84 -9.53 24.93 30.47
CA ALA A 84 -8.23 24.37 30.86
C ALA A 84 -8.28 22.87 31.19
N ASP A 85 -9.45 22.36 31.56
CA ASP A 85 -9.70 20.97 31.87
C ASP A 85 -10.40 20.29 30.71
N ALA A 86 -9.96 19.07 30.40
CA ALA A 86 -10.57 18.24 29.36
C ALA A 86 -12.00 17.87 29.76
N GLY A 87 -12.88 17.79 28.78
CA GLY A 87 -14.27 17.43 28.98
C GLY A 87 -15.09 17.52 27.71
N THR A 88 -16.30 16.97 27.77
CA THR A 88 -17.25 17.02 26.66
C THR A 88 -18.20 18.20 26.87
N HIS A 89 -18.44 18.95 25.80
CA HIS A 89 -19.34 20.10 25.79
C HIS A 89 -20.43 19.91 24.75
N ASN A 90 -21.68 20.11 25.16
CA ASN A 90 -22.83 20.06 24.27
C ASN A 90 -23.11 21.47 23.77
N LEU A 91 -22.84 21.72 22.50
CA LEU A 91 -23.16 22.98 21.82
C LEU A 91 -24.40 22.78 20.96
N VAL A 92 -25.42 23.59 21.18
CA VAL A 92 -26.64 23.60 20.36
C VAL A 92 -26.70 24.94 19.64
N ILE A 93 -26.83 24.88 18.32
CA ILE A 93 -27.23 26.05 17.54
C ILE A 93 -28.73 25.97 17.26
N MET A 94 -29.44 27.03 17.59
CA MET A 94 -30.86 27.19 17.31
C MET A 94 -31.05 28.33 16.32
N ALA A 95 -31.82 28.06 15.26
CA ALA A 95 -32.21 29.02 14.23
C ALA A 95 -33.70 29.26 14.30
N TYR A 96 -34.08 30.54 14.31
CA TYR A 96 -35.45 31.00 14.47
C TYR A 96 -35.88 31.76 13.23
N ASN A 97 -37.11 31.51 12.80
CA ASN A 97 -37.84 32.42 11.91
C ASN A 97 -39.33 32.40 12.30
N LEU A 98 -40.19 33.07 11.54
CA LEU A 98 -41.60 33.21 11.92
C LEU A 98 -42.28 31.84 12.07
N GLY A 99 -42.55 31.46 13.32
CA GLY A 99 -43.27 30.24 13.65
C GLY A 99 -42.45 28.95 13.72
N ASN A 100 -41.13 28.99 13.46
CA ASN A 100 -40.29 27.78 13.48
C ASN A 100 -39.02 27.93 14.34
N ILE A 101 -38.58 26.79 14.87
CA ILE A 101 -37.29 26.62 15.53
C ILE A 101 -36.64 25.37 14.96
N SER A 102 -35.44 25.53 14.42
CA SER A 102 -34.58 24.41 14.02
C SER A 102 -33.36 24.38 14.91
N GLN A 103 -32.90 23.17 15.25
CA GLN A 103 -31.72 23.01 16.09
C GLN A 103 -30.74 22.00 15.49
N LYS A 104 -29.45 22.22 15.72
CA LYS A 104 -28.40 21.23 15.50
C LYS A 104 -27.56 21.09 16.75
N VAL A 105 -27.38 19.86 17.19
CA VAL A 105 -26.53 19.49 18.33
C VAL A 105 -25.15 19.15 17.80
N VAL A 106 -24.14 19.72 18.44
CA VAL A 106 -22.73 19.52 18.17
C VAL A 106 -22.06 19.16 19.49
N GLN A 107 -21.37 18.02 19.52
CA GLN A 107 -20.57 17.64 20.67
C GLN A 107 -19.14 18.15 20.45
N ILE A 108 -18.59 18.90 21.40
CA ILE A 108 -17.20 19.34 21.37
C ILE A 108 -16.45 18.66 22.51
N THR A 109 -15.54 17.76 22.18
CA THR A 109 -14.69 17.12 23.16
C THR A 109 -13.38 17.89 23.27
N THR A 110 -13.14 18.46 24.45
CA THR A 110 -11.84 19.06 24.78
C THR A 110 -10.92 18.01 25.35
N GLY A 111 -9.78 17.81 24.70
CA GLY A 111 -8.78 16.82 25.09
C GLY A 111 -7.53 17.48 25.65
N ARG A 112 -6.85 16.79 26.58
CA ARG A 112 -5.44 17.06 26.89
C ARG A 112 -4.62 16.17 25.97
N TYR A 113 -3.71 16.75 25.20
CA TYR A 113 -2.78 15.94 24.42
C TYR A 113 -1.69 15.38 25.32
N ILE A 114 -1.49 14.06 25.23
CA ILE A 114 -0.18 13.49 25.49
C ILE A 114 0.70 13.94 24.32
N ASN A 115 1.69 14.77 24.62
CA ASN A 115 2.65 15.24 23.62
C ASN A 115 3.73 14.18 23.46
N LEU A 116 3.71 13.53 22.30
CA LEU A 116 4.75 12.59 21.89
C LEU A 116 5.61 13.25 20.81
N GLU A 117 6.89 12.92 20.80
CA GLU A 117 7.83 13.39 19.79
C GLU A 117 8.39 12.20 19.02
N THR A 118 8.55 12.37 17.70
CA THR A 118 9.18 11.37 16.83
C THR A 118 9.80 12.06 15.60
N TRP A 119 10.34 11.27 14.68
CA TRP A 119 10.97 11.71 13.44
C TRP A 119 10.32 11.06 12.21
N PRO A 120 10.43 11.67 11.02
CA PRO A 120 9.97 11.08 9.77
C PRO A 120 10.54 9.69 9.53
N ASN A 121 9.76 8.83 8.91
CA ASN A 121 10.17 7.49 8.47
C ASN A 121 10.70 6.63 9.62
N THR A 122 10.01 6.72 10.77
CA THR A 122 10.21 5.86 11.94
C THR A 122 8.86 5.33 12.40
N ILE A 123 8.86 4.19 13.09
CA ILE A 123 7.64 3.62 13.70
C ILE A 123 7.57 4.05 15.17
N LEU A 124 6.56 4.84 15.50
CA LEU A 124 6.19 5.20 16.86
C LEU A 124 5.07 4.26 17.35
N GLU A 125 5.34 3.51 18.41
CA GLU A 125 4.30 2.76 19.12
C GLU A 125 3.54 3.68 20.07
N LEU A 126 2.22 3.62 19.99
CA LEU A 126 1.27 4.39 20.76
C LEU A 126 0.54 3.44 21.70
N GLU A 127 0.50 3.79 22.98
CA GLU A 127 -0.25 3.03 23.99
C GLU A 127 -1.51 3.79 24.41
N ALA A 128 -2.64 3.10 24.46
CA ALA A 128 -3.84 3.65 25.06
C ALA A 128 -3.64 3.86 26.56
N SER A 129 -4.22 4.93 27.12
CA SER A 129 -4.08 5.20 28.55
C SER A 129 -4.77 4.12 29.41
N ALA A 130 -4.38 4.02 30.69
CA ALA A 130 -4.88 3.01 31.62
C ALA A 130 -6.41 2.95 31.76
N LYS A 131 -7.15 4.00 31.36
CA LYS A 131 -8.63 3.98 31.36
C LYS A 131 -9.22 3.00 30.33
N PHE A 132 -8.42 2.59 29.35
CA PHE A 132 -8.79 1.61 28.34
C PHE A 132 -8.35 0.18 28.67
N ALA A 133 -7.73 -0.06 29.82
CA ALA A 133 -7.10 -1.35 30.15
C ALA A 133 -7.99 -2.60 30.00
N ASN A 134 -9.32 -2.44 30.13
CA ASN A 134 -10.31 -3.52 30.01
C ASN A 134 -11.12 -3.45 28.72
N LYS A 135 -10.69 -2.67 27.73
CA LYS A 135 -11.36 -2.49 26.44
C LYS A 135 -10.69 -3.31 25.37
N THR A 136 -11.49 -3.90 24.50
CA THR A 136 -11.03 -4.76 23.38
C THR A 136 -11.46 -4.21 22.02
N ASP A 137 -12.20 -3.11 22.00
CA ASP A 137 -12.82 -2.48 20.83
C ASP A 137 -12.23 -1.09 20.56
N LEU A 138 -10.95 -0.89 20.87
CA LEU A 138 -10.27 0.38 20.64
C LEU A 138 -10.27 0.77 19.17
N LYS A 139 -10.53 2.05 18.92
CA LYS A 139 -10.46 2.68 17.59
C LYS A 139 -9.49 3.83 17.62
N TRP A 140 -8.47 3.75 16.77
CA TRP A 140 -7.45 4.77 16.58
C TRP A 140 -7.72 5.53 15.28
N GLU A 141 -7.72 6.85 15.34
CA GLU A 141 -8.09 7.73 14.23
C GLU A 141 -7.14 8.92 14.14
N ILE A 142 -6.72 9.29 12.93
CA ILE A 142 -6.05 10.57 12.66
C ILE A 142 -7.14 11.62 12.46
N LEU A 143 -7.16 12.64 13.32
CA LEU A 143 -8.07 13.78 13.25
C LEU A 143 -7.52 14.89 12.34
N THR A 144 -6.21 15.08 12.37
CA THR A 144 -5.53 16.11 11.56
C THR A 144 -4.11 15.64 11.27
N ALA A 145 -3.72 15.74 10.00
CA ALA A 145 -2.36 15.48 9.53
C ALA A 145 -1.90 16.63 8.61
N PRO A 146 -0.60 16.97 8.60
CA PRO A 146 0.00 17.89 7.64
C PRO A 146 -0.08 17.41 6.18
N SER A 147 -0.13 16.09 5.97
CA SER A 147 -0.22 15.46 4.64
C SER A 147 -0.91 14.09 4.72
N GLU A 148 -1.06 13.44 3.56
CA GLU A 148 -1.58 12.08 3.44
C GLU A 148 -0.48 10.99 3.51
N LEU A 149 0.80 11.38 3.61
CA LEU A 149 1.94 10.47 3.63
C LEU A 149 2.20 9.92 5.05
N TYR A 150 1.21 9.20 5.58
CA TYR A 150 1.30 8.57 6.90
C TYR A 150 0.61 7.21 6.92
N ARG A 151 0.94 6.45 7.96
CA ARG A 151 0.25 5.23 8.35
C ARG A 151 -0.11 5.26 9.82
N LEU A 152 -1.33 4.84 10.11
CA LEU A 152 -1.77 4.44 11.45
C LEU A 152 -2.30 3.02 11.35
N SER A 153 -1.52 2.06 11.84
CA SER A 153 -1.88 0.65 11.87
C SER A 153 -2.31 0.26 13.28
N ALA A 154 -3.32 -0.60 13.40
CA ALA A 154 -3.64 -1.21 14.69
C ALA A 154 -2.47 -2.08 15.14
N GLY A 155 -2.07 -1.95 16.41
CA GLY A 155 -1.06 -2.78 17.05
C GLY A 155 -1.72 -4.02 17.68
N ASP A 156 -1.47 -4.24 18.96
CA ASP A 156 -2.21 -5.22 19.75
C ASP A 156 -3.57 -4.67 20.23
N MET A 157 -4.21 -5.32 21.21
CA MET A 157 -5.51 -4.86 21.75
C MET A 157 -5.49 -3.42 22.32
N GLN A 158 -4.31 -2.91 22.71
CA GLN A 158 -4.16 -1.60 23.36
C GLN A 158 -3.23 -0.64 22.64
N THR A 159 -2.48 -1.10 21.63
CA THR A 159 -1.50 -0.26 20.92
C THR A 159 -1.89 0.09 19.50
N ALA A 160 -1.25 1.13 18.97
CA ALA A 160 -1.24 1.46 17.56
C ALA A 160 0.17 1.81 17.10
N LEU A 161 0.46 1.63 15.82
CA LEU A 161 1.74 1.94 15.21
C LEU A 161 1.54 3.12 14.26
N PHE A 162 2.25 4.21 14.51
CA PHE A 162 2.21 5.43 13.72
C PHE A 162 3.53 5.65 12.99
N SER A 163 3.46 5.95 11.70
CA SER A 163 4.62 6.34 10.89
C SER A 163 4.23 7.40 9.85
N THR A 164 5.16 8.27 9.46
CA THR A 164 4.88 9.32 8.46
C THR A 164 6.14 9.86 7.82
N VAL A 165 6.01 10.33 6.58
CA VAL A 165 7.09 10.94 5.78
C VAL A 165 7.25 12.42 6.11
N ASP A 166 6.15 13.13 6.38
CA ASP A 166 6.18 14.57 6.57
C ASP A 166 6.33 14.97 8.04
N ARG A 167 7.07 16.06 8.26
CA ARG A 167 7.15 16.70 9.57
C ARG A 167 5.88 17.50 9.88
N GLY A 168 5.65 17.74 11.16
CA GLY A 168 4.58 18.61 11.61
C GLY A 168 3.83 18.02 12.79
N SER A 169 2.60 18.47 12.99
CA SER A 169 1.77 18.09 14.12
C SER A 169 0.62 17.23 13.67
N TYR A 170 0.55 16.02 14.20
CA TYR A 170 -0.51 15.05 13.93
C TYR A 170 -1.39 14.94 15.17
N LYS A 171 -2.69 15.13 14.99
CA LYS A 171 -3.71 15.02 16.05
C LYS A 171 -4.40 13.68 15.90
N LEU A 172 -4.34 12.85 16.92
CA LEU A 172 -4.94 11.52 16.95
C LEU A 172 -6.03 11.43 18.02
N LYS A 173 -6.92 10.47 17.83
CA LYS A 173 -7.95 10.06 18.77
C LYS A 173 -7.86 8.56 18.99
N VAL A 174 -8.00 8.13 20.24
CA VAL A 174 -8.29 6.74 20.60
C VAL A 174 -9.62 6.69 21.34
N SER A 175 -10.48 5.73 21.00
CA SER A 175 -11.81 5.63 21.61
C SER A 175 -12.32 4.20 21.79
N SER A 176 -13.22 4.01 22.76
CA SER A 176 -14.00 2.78 22.99
C SER A 176 -15.30 3.14 23.70
N GLY A 177 -16.44 2.98 23.01
CA GLY A 177 -17.72 3.54 23.42
C GLY A 177 -17.62 5.06 23.67
N ASP A 178 -18.03 5.50 24.86
CA ASP A 178 -17.97 6.92 25.25
C ASP A 178 -16.59 7.36 25.78
N LEU A 179 -15.64 6.43 25.93
CA LEU A 179 -14.28 6.78 26.36
C LEU A 179 -13.48 7.29 25.17
N VAL A 180 -12.87 8.46 25.33
CA VAL A 180 -12.03 9.09 24.30
C VAL A 180 -10.77 9.69 24.91
N ASP A 181 -9.61 9.42 24.34
CA ASP A 181 -8.38 10.22 24.52
C ASP A 181 -7.93 10.82 23.19
N THR A 182 -7.16 11.89 23.28
CA THR A 182 -6.57 12.56 22.14
C THR A 182 -5.06 12.65 22.32
N LEU A 183 -4.28 12.43 21.26
CA LEU A 183 -2.80 12.50 21.28
C LEU A 183 -2.30 13.54 20.26
N LEU A 184 -1.22 14.24 20.62
CA LEU A 184 -0.50 15.12 19.69
C LEU A 184 0.88 14.54 19.48
N ILE A 185 1.15 14.20 18.24
CA ILE A 185 2.47 13.74 17.82
C ILE A 185 3.14 14.90 17.10
N THR A 186 4.27 15.35 17.63
CA THR A 186 5.13 16.33 16.97
C THR A 186 6.24 15.60 16.26
N VAL A 187 6.20 15.61 14.94
CA VAL A 187 7.22 15.03 14.07
C VAL A 187 8.23 16.12 13.76
N ARG A 188 9.45 15.96 14.28
CA ARG A 188 10.55 16.93 14.12
C ARG A 188 11.31 16.69 12.83
N SER A 189 12.31 17.51 12.54
CA SER A 189 13.21 17.21 11.42
C SER A 189 14.14 16.06 11.82
N ALA A 190 14.40 15.12 10.90
CA ALA A 190 15.35 14.04 11.14
C ALA A 190 16.76 14.59 11.35
N ASP A 191 17.55 13.94 12.21
CA ASP A 191 18.93 14.37 12.51
C ASP A 191 19.89 14.13 11.33
N LYS A 192 19.52 13.21 10.43
CA LYS A 192 20.28 12.87 9.22
C LYS A 192 19.36 12.92 8.01
N THR A 193 19.93 13.33 6.88
CA THR A 193 19.27 13.18 5.58
C THR A 193 19.11 11.70 5.27
N GLN A 194 17.88 11.28 5.00
CA GLN A 194 17.54 9.92 4.61
C GLN A 194 17.74 9.75 3.11
N SER A 195 18.34 8.64 2.70
CA SER A 195 18.52 8.27 1.29
C SER A 195 17.26 7.61 0.76
N ALA A 196 16.77 8.01 -0.41
CA ALA A 196 15.66 7.30 -1.07
C ALA A 196 16.06 5.91 -1.62
N TYR A 197 17.34 5.53 -1.54
CA TYR A 197 17.88 4.33 -2.16
C TYR A 197 18.32 3.28 -1.14
N ILE A 198 18.47 2.03 -1.60
CA ILE A 198 18.99 0.91 -0.80
C ILE A 198 20.25 1.36 -0.04
N ALA A 199 20.25 1.13 1.26
CA ALA A 199 21.36 1.49 2.14
C ALA A 199 22.32 0.32 2.39
N ARG A 200 21.81 -0.92 2.33
CA ARG A 200 22.60 -2.11 2.67
C ARG A 200 22.09 -3.39 2.00
N VAL A 201 23.03 -4.27 1.66
CA VAL A 201 22.78 -5.69 1.40
C VAL A 201 23.19 -6.48 2.64
N PHE A 202 22.26 -7.25 3.20
CA PHE A 202 22.46 -8.08 4.39
C PHE A 202 22.89 -9.50 4.04
N ASP A 203 22.36 -10.03 2.95
CA ASP A 203 22.63 -11.38 2.51
C ASP A 203 22.41 -11.52 0.99
N TYR A 204 23.11 -12.46 0.36
CA TYR A 204 23.04 -12.73 -1.06
C TYR A 204 23.51 -14.16 -1.35
N LEU A 205 22.63 -14.97 -1.92
CA LEU A 205 22.94 -16.32 -2.35
C LEU A 205 22.10 -16.65 -3.59
N PRO A 206 22.67 -16.51 -4.80
CA PRO A 206 21.98 -16.87 -6.02
C PRO A 206 21.90 -18.40 -6.13
N ALA A 207 20.84 -18.90 -6.77
CA ALA A 207 20.76 -20.29 -7.19
C ALA A 207 21.57 -20.47 -8.48
N PRO A 208 21.88 -21.70 -8.90
CA PRO A 208 22.67 -21.90 -10.12
C PRO A 208 22.04 -21.23 -11.35
N GLY A 209 22.84 -20.52 -12.14
CA GLY A 209 22.39 -19.77 -13.31
C GLY A 209 23.53 -19.20 -14.16
N GLN A 210 23.20 -18.76 -15.37
CA GLN A 210 24.13 -18.38 -16.43
C GLN A 210 24.90 -17.08 -16.19
N PHE A 211 24.49 -16.26 -15.21
CA PHE A 211 25.21 -15.05 -14.81
C PHE A 211 25.89 -15.20 -13.44
N VAL A 212 25.68 -16.33 -12.76
CA VAL A 212 26.33 -16.59 -11.46
C VAL A 212 27.84 -16.63 -11.67
N ASN A 213 28.57 -16.06 -10.71
CA ASN A 213 30.01 -15.81 -10.74
C ASN A 213 30.48 -14.67 -11.66
N GLU A 214 29.59 -14.04 -12.43
CA GLU A 214 29.90 -12.85 -13.26
C GLU A 214 29.17 -11.60 -12.76
N LEU A 215 27.97 -11.73 -12.19
CA LEU A 215 27.10 -10.61 -11.81
C LEU A 215 26.50 -10.76 -10.39
N PRO A 216 27.22 -10.47 -9.31
CA PRO A 216 28.54 -9.86 -9.28
C PRO A 216 29.67 -10.87 -9.52
N LYS A 217 30.80 -10.38 -10.02
CA LYS A 217 31.95 -11.22 -10.37
C LYS A 217 32.55 -11.89 -9.14
N TYR A 218 32.70 -13.21 -9.19
CA TYR A 218 33.49 -13.99 -8.24
C TYR A 218 34.98 -13.90 -8.58
N ASP A 219 35.82 -13.66 -7.56
CA ASP A 219 37.26 -13.86 -7.66
C ASP A 219 37.66 -15.07 -6.82
N ALA A 220 38.68 -15.82 -7.27
CA ALA A 220 39.15 -17.02 -6.59
C ALA A 220 39.45 -16.74 -5.10
N GLY A 221 38.80 -17.48 -4.21
CA GLY A 221 38.93 -17.31 -2.76
C GLY A 221 37.99 -16.25 -2.15
N ASP A 222 37.00 -15.77 -2.90
CA ASP A 222 35.91 -15.01 -2.31
C ASP A 222 35.06 -15.88 -1.39
N THR A 223 34.67 -15.29 -0.25
CA THR A 223 33.78 -15.88 0.74
C THR A 223 32.37 -15.36 0.55
N HIS A 224 31.41 -15.95 1.26
CA HIS A 224 30.03 -15.47 1.31
C HIS A 224 29.95 -13.98 1.66
N GLU A 225 30.65 -13.54 2.70
CA GLU A 225 30.66 -12.14 3.16
C GLU A 225 31.21 -11.19 2.10
N LYS A 226 32.21 -11.63 1.33
CA LYS A 226 32.75 -10.82 0.22
C LYS A 226 31.76 -10.73 -0.93
N MET A 227 31.04 -11.81 -1.24
CA MET A 227 30.01 -11.79 -2.28
C MET A 227 28.81 -10.93 -1.88
N VAL A 228 28.39 -10.97 -0.61
CA VAL A 228 27.42 -10.02 -0.03
C VAL A 228 27.92 -8.58 -0.15
N ALA A 229 29.19 -8.32 0.18
CA ALA A 229 29.77 -6.99 0.05
C ALA A 229 29.87 -6.51 -1.41
N LYS A 230 30.14 -7.41 -2.36
CA LYS A 230 30.14 -7.11 -3.80
C LYS A 230 28.74 -6.80 -4.29
N ALA A 231 27.73 -7.61 -3.94
CA ALA A 231 26.34 -7.27 -4.21
C ALA A 231 25.96 -5.90 -3.62
N GLY A 232 26.44 -5.58 -2.42
CA GLY A 232 26.31 -4.25 -1.82
C GLY A 232 26.91 -3.12 -2.65
N LYS A 233 28.08 -3.33 -3.26
CA LYS A 233 28.69 -2.34 -4.17
C LYS A 233 27.87 -2.11 -5.44
N GLU A 234 27.18 -3.15 -5.92
CA GLU A 234 26.33 -3.02 -7.10
C GLU A 234 24.98 -2.37 -6.78
N LEU A 235 24.42 -2.55 -5.58
CA LEU A 235 23.02 -2.18 -5.30
C LEU A 235 22.82 -0.94 -4.41
N VAL A 236 23.81 -0.55 -3.60
CA VAL A 236 23.66 0.53 -2.63
C VAL A 236 23.77 1.91 -3.28
N GLY A 237 22.79 2.77 -3.02
CA GLY A 237 22.77 4.15 -3.50
C GLY A 237 22.06 4.36 -4.84
N GLU A 238 22.12 5.60 -5.32
CA GLU A 238 21.44 6.06 -6.55
C GLU A 238 22.04 5.46 -7.83
N GLU A 239 23.36 5.35 -7.86
CA GLU A 239 24.15 4.86 -8.99
C GLU A 239 24.37 3.34 -8.87
N ALA A 240 23.26 2.60 -8.77
CA ALA A 240 23.29 1.15 -8.69
C ALA A 240 23.41 0.50 -10.08
N ASN A 241 24.16 -0.61 -10.12
CA ASN A 241 24.21 -1.55 -11.22
C ASN A 241 23.20 -2.68 -10.99
N MET A 242 23.59 -3.91 -11.28
CA MET A 242 22.72 -5.08 -11.30
C MET A 242 23.43 -6.32 -10.75
N ILE A 243 22.66 -7.21 -10.12
CA ILE A 243 23.07 -8.55 -9.72
C ILE A 243 22.08 -9.57 -10.28
N THR A 244 22.52 -10.82 -10.47
CA THR A 244 21.63 -11.95 -10.80
C THR A 244 21.23 -12.71 -9.54
N LEU A 245 20.02 -13.26 -9.51
CA LEU A 245 19.60 -14.26 -8.54
C LEU A 245 19.77 -15.69 -9.06
N GLY A 246 20.07 -15.87 -10.35
CA GLY A 246 20.12 -17.18 -11.00
C GLY A 246 18.75 -17.86 -11.00
N GLY A 247 18.73 -19.19 -11.01
CA GLY A 247 17.48 -19.97 -11.03
C GLY A 247 16.57 -19.80 -9.80
N TRP A 248 15.50 -20.59 -9.74
CA TRP A 248 14.50 -20.51 -8.68
C TRP A 248 15.09 -20.54 -7.27
N GLY A 249 14.58 -19.65 -6.41
CA GLY A 249 14.92 -19.60 -4.99
C GLY A 249 16.19 -18.81 -4.64
N GLY A 250 17.07 -18.54 -5.60
CA GLY A 250 18.19 -17.63 -5.40
C GLY A 250 17.73 -16.25 -4.97
N TYR A 251 18.45 -15.60 -4.05
CA TYR A 251 17.91 -14.44 -3.32
C TYR A 251 18.94 -13.37 -2.93
N VAL A 252 18.40 -12.20 -2.61
CA VAL A 252 19.11 -11.08 -1.95
C VAL A 252 18.26 -10.50 -0.81
N VAL A 253 18.91 -10.04 0.26
CA VAL A 253 18.28 -9.33 1.38
C VAL A 253 18.84 -7.91 1.46
N LEU A 254 17.94 -6.92 1.40
CA LEU A 254 18.20 -5.50 1.29
C LEU A 254 17.63 -4.77 2.52
N GLY A 255 18.15 -3.58 2.81
CA GLY A 255 17.49 -2.65 3.72
C GLY A 255 17.76 -1.19 3.39
N PHE A 256 16.88 -0.35 3.91
CA PHE A 256 16.91 1.11 3.81
C PHE A 256 17.48 1.73 5.09
N ASP A 257 17.91 3.00 5.03
CA ASP A 257 18.43 3.71 6.21
C ASP A 257 17.33 4.33 7.09
N HIS A 258 16.07 4.04 6.76
CA HIS A 258 14.85 4.46 7.43
C HIS A 258 13.72 3.47 7.13
N THR A 259 12.59 3.63 7.83
CA THR A 259 11.37 2.87 7.54
C THR A 259 10.65 3.49 6.35
N ILE A 260 10.47 2.72 5.27
CA ILE A 260 9.56 3.11 4.19
C ILE A 260 8.13 3.02 4.71
N VAL A 261 7.43 4.16 4.73
CA VAL A 261 6.06 4.26 5.26
C VAL A 261 5.07 3.54 4.34
N ASN A 262 4.21 2.70 4.90
CA ASN A 262 3.08 2.09 4.16
C ASN A 262 1.96 3.11 4.00
N VAL A 263 1.97 3.87 2.91
CA VAL A 263 0.97 4.91 2.67
C VAL A 263 -0.28 4.31 2.04
N ALA A 264 -1.41 4.46 2.72
CA ALA A 264 -2.67 3.89 2.28
C ALA A 264 -3.02 4.32 0.85
N GLY A 265 -3.31 3.35 -0.02
CA GLY A 265 -3.71 3.60 -1.39
C GLY A 265 -2.56 3.89 -2.37
N ARG A 266 -1.30 3.75 -1.97
CA ARG A 266 -0.12 4.08 -2.79
C ARG A 266 0.78 2.87 -3.02
N ARG A 267 1.67 2.97 -4.01
CA ARG A 267 2.92 2.20 -4.03
C ARG A 267 3.94 2.89 -3.16
N ASP A 268 4.65 2.12 -2.37
CA ASP A 268 5.58 2.64 -1.37
C ASP A 268 7.02 2.55 -1.83
N PHE A 269 7.37 1.47 -2.52
CA PHE A 269 8.73 1.24 -2.99
C PHE A 269 8.77 0.54 -4.34
N ARG A 270 9.95 0.56 -4.96
CA ARG A 270 10.24 -0.16 -6.20
C ARG A 270 11.65 -0.73 -6.13
N ILE A 271 11.84 -1.93 -6.65
CA ILE A 271 13.17 -2.48 -6.92
C ILE A 271 13.27 -2.74 -8.42
N HIS A 272 14.34 -2.27 -9.03
CA HIS A 272 14.56 -2.35 -10.46
C HIS A 272 14.98 -3.76 -10.84
N GLY A 273 14.63 -4.17 -12.06
CA GLY A 273 15.16 -5.34 -12.73
C GLY A 273 15.63 -4.98 -14.13
N ASN A 274 15.73 -5.98 -15.01
CA ASN A 274 16.06 -5.80 -16.43
C ASN A 274 14.85 -6.00 -17.36
N ALA A 275 13.65 -6.26 -16.81
CA ALA A 275 12.48 -6.61 -17.59
C ALA A 275 12.16 -5.64 -18.75
N PHE A 276 11.89 -6.21 -19.92
CA PHE A 276 11.54 -5.47 -21.13
C PHE A 276 10.49 -6.21 -21.96
N GLY A 277 9.72 -5.47 -22.76
CA GLY A 277 8.72 -6.03 -23.66
C GLY A 277 9.32 -6.55 -24.97
N ALA A 278 8.77 -7.64 -25.49
CA ALA A 278 9.16 -8.22 -26.77
C ALA A 278 8.88 -7.24 -27.91
N ASN A 279 9.91 -6.96 -28.73
CA ASN A 279 9.79 -6.03 -29.85
C ASN A 279 8.92 -6.57 -31.00
N SER A 280 8.77 -7.89 -31.14
CA SER A 280 8.01 -8.51 -32.24
C SER A 280 7.47 -9.87 -31.83
N ASN A 281 6.53 -9.87 -30.88
CA ASN A 281 5.83 -11.09 -30.48
C ASN A 281 5.02 -11.65 -31.68
N PRO A 282 5.28 -12.89 -32.15
CA PRO A 282 4.60 -13.43 -33.31
C PRO A 282 3.13 -13.77 -33.05
N ARG A 283 2.71 -13.85 -31.78
CA ARG A 283 1.31 -14.07 -31.42
C ARG A 283 0.52 -12.74 -31.48
N PRO A 284 -0.56 -12.66 -32.28
CA PRO A 284 -1.37 -11.45 -32.36
C PRO A 284 -2.09 -11.19 -31.04
N ASN A 285 -2.17 -9.92 -30.64
CA ASN A 285 -2.82 -9.46 -29.41
C ASN A 285 -2.33 -10.17 -28.13
N ALA A 286 -1.06 -10.57 -28.10
CA ALA A 286 -0.46 -11.11 -26.89
C ALA A 286 -0.48 -10.06 -25.74
N PRO A 287 -0.70 -10.48 -24.49
CA PRO A 287 -0.52 -9.60 -23.35
C PRO A 287 0.94 -9.16 -23.21
N PHE A 288 1.21 -8.21 -22.32
CA PHE A 288 2.57 -7.73 -22.10
C PHE A 288 3.52 -8.87 -21.67
N GLY A 289 4.65 -8.98 -22.38
CA GLY A 289 5.67 -9.99 -22.14
C GLY A 289 6.92 -9.73 -22.99
N GLY A 290 8.04 -10.33 -22.60
CA GLY A 290 9.36 -10.22 -23.23
C GLY A 290 10.39 -10.95 -22.37
N SER A 291 11.23 -10.22 -21.64
CA SER A 291 11.96 -10.73 -20.47
C SER A 291 11.20 -10.28 -19.24
N CYS A 292 10.40 -11.18 -18.65
CA CYS A 292 9.67 -10.91 -17.42
C CYS A 292 9.96 -12.07 -16.47
N GLU A 293 10.82 -11.84 -15.49
CA GLU A 293 11.45 -12.86 -14.65
C GLU A 293 11.12 -12.56 -13.17
N PRO A 294 9.85 -12.74 -12.78
CA PRO A 294 9.29 -12.19 -11.55
C PRO A 294 10.01 -12.68 -10.29
N GLY A 295 10.65 -11.73 -9.61
CA GLY A 295 11.15 -11.86 -8.25
C GLY A 295 10.03 -11.73 -7.23
N VAL A 296 9.90 -12.74 -6.37
CA VAL A 296 8.96 -12.75 -5.24
C VAL A 296 9.51 -11.87 -4.13
N VAL A 297 8.65 -11.03 -3.56
CA VAL A 297 9.04 -10.02 -2.57
C VAL A 297 8.54 -10.43 -1.18
N MET A 298 9.47 -10.45 -0.23
CA MET A 298 9.20 -10.53 1.21
C MET A 298 9.63 -9.21 1.84
N VAL A 299 8.90 -8.74 2.84
CA VAL A 299 9.16 -7.49 3.55
C VAL A 299 9.12 -7.71 5.06
N ALA A 300 9.90 -6.92 5.80
CA ALA A 300 9.93 -6.91 7.25
C ALA A 300 10.21 -5.49 7.77
N TYR A 301 9.83 -5.22 9.00
CA TYR A 301 10.21 -4.01 9.73
C TYR A 301 10.95 -4.41 11.02
N ASP A 302 11.93 -3.61 11.42
CA ASP A 302 12.82 -3.85 12.56
C ASP A 302 12.08 -3.65 13.89
N LYS A 303 11.27 -4.64 14.27
CA LYS A 303 10.36 -4.52 15.41
C LYS A 303 11.14 -4.40 16.73
N ASN A 304 12.26 -5.10 16.83
CA ASN A 304 13.09 -5.11 18.04
C ASN A 304 14.20 -4.03 18.04
N LYS A 305 14.32 -3.24 16.96
CA LYS A 305 15.23 -2.11 16.79
C LYS A 305 16.71 -2.52 16.85
N ASN A 306 17.05 -3.72 16.36
CA ASN A 306 18.41 -4.24 16.37
C ASN A 306 19.21 -3.93 15.07
N GLY A 307 18.54 -3.37 14.06
CA GLY A 307 19.10 -3.01 12.76
C GLY A 307 19.38 -4.22 11.86
N LYS A 308 18.68 -5.34 12.04
CA LYS A 308 18.88 -6.59 11.30
C LYS A 308 17.53 -7.20 10.87
N PRO A 309 17.49 -7.86 9.70
CA PRO A 309 16.34 -8.65 9.31
C PRO A 309 16.27 -9.94 10.12
N ASP A 310 15.32 -10.05 11.05
CA ASP A 310 15.11 -11.25 11.85
C ASP A 310 14.19 -12.26 11.14
N GLU A 311 14.39 -13.57 11.39
CA GLU A 311 13.72 -14.64 10.64
C GLU A 311 12.20 -14.73 10.90
N ASP A 312 11.73 -14.23 12.04
CA ASP A 312 10.34 -14.28 12.47
C ASP A 312 9.51 -13.05 12.04
N GLU A 313 10.11 -12.11 11.31
CA GLU A 313 9.48 -10.82 10.93
C GLU A 313 9.00 -10.75 9.46
N TRP A 314 9.22 -11.80 8.66
CA TRP A 314 8.96 -11.76 7.21
C TRP A 314 7.49 -11.96 6.83
N TYR A 315 6.97 -11.01 6.05
CA TYR A 315 5.67 -11.04 5.38
C TYR A 315 5.85 -11.07 3.86
N GLU A 316 5.00 -11.78 3.15
CA GLU A 316 5.09 -11.88 1.70
C GLU A 316 4.21 -10.82 1.04
N ILE A 317 4.69 -10.20 -0.04
CA ILE A 317 3.86 -9.36 -0.89
C ILE A 317 3.01 -10.27 -1.78
N LYS A 318 1.70 -10.21 -1.61
CA LYS A 318 0.74 -11.00 -2.40
C LYS A 318 0.65 -10.46 -3.83
N GLY A 319 1.50 -10.95 -4.73
CA GLY A 319 1.39 -10.70 -6.16
C GLY A 319 0.20 -11.40 -6.83
N SER A 320 -0.02 -11.14 -8.11
CA SER A 320 -1.20 -11.62 -8.84
C SER A 320 -1.23 -13.15 -9.07
N GLY A 321 -0.05 -13.77 -9.22
CA GLY A 321 0.10 -15.22 -9.42
C GLY A 321 0.31 -16.02 -8.12
N ASN A 322 0.14 -15.36 -6.97
CA ASN A 322 0.60 -15.82 -5.66
C ASN A 322 -0.13 -17.07 -5.14
N PHE A 323 -1.40 -17.24 -5.52
CA PHE A 323 -2.20 -18.42 -5.16
C PHE A 323 -2.57 -19.26 -6.38
N SER A 324 -2.73 -18.62 -7.54
CA SER A 324 -3.03 -19.25 -8.82
C SER A 324 -2.72 -18.26 -9.94
N ALA A 325 -2.30 -18.78 -11.09
CA ALA A 325 -2.11 -17.98 -12.31
C ALA A 325 -3.36 -17.90 -13.20
N GLU A 326 -4.50 -18.49 -12.79
CA GLU A 326 -5.71 -18.55 -13.63
C GLU A 326 -6.23 -17.17 -14.08
N ALA A 327 -5.98 -16.14 -13.29
CA ALA A 327 -6.36 -14.77 -13.62
C ALA A 327 -5.35 -14.06 -14.54
N GLU A 328 -4.20 -14.68 -14.84
CA GLU A 328 -3.17 -14.10 -15.69
C GLU A 328 -3.58 -14.14 -17.17
N PRO A 329 -3.30 -13.09 -17.94
CA PRO A 329 -3.81 -12.96 -19.31
C PRO A 329 -3.18 -13.97 -20.29
N TRP A 330 -2.06 -14.57 -19.93
CA TRP A 330 -1.35 -15.59 -20.71
C TRP A 330 -1.72 -17.03 -20.32
N TYR A 331 -2.47 -17.22 -19.22
CA TYR A 331 -2.73 -18.53 -18.60
C TYR A 331 -3.31 -19.55 -19.57
N THR A 332 -4.38 -19.21 -20.29
CA THR A 332 -5.06 -20.15 -21.21
C THR A 332 -4.14 -20.64 -22.32
N VAL A 333 -3.23 -19.78 -22.80
CA VAL A 333 -2.25 -20.15 -23.84
C VAL A 333 -1.21 -21.11 -23.26
N ALA A 334 -0.71 -20.84 -22.04
CA ALA A 334 0.23 -21.70 -21.35
C ALA A 334 -0.37 -23.10 -21.08
N VAL A 335 -1.63 -23.16 -20.65
CA VAL A 335 -2.39 -24.44 -20.52
C VAL A 335 -2.46 -25.17 -21.86
N GLY A 336 -2.83 -24.47 -22.94
CA GLY A 336 -2.90 -25.05 -24.28
C GLY A 336 -1.57 -25.58 -24.82
N LYS A 337 -0.44 -25.13 -24.26
CA LYS A 337 0.92 -25.61 -24.56
C LYS A 337 1.44 -26.63 -23.55
N ASN A 338 0.58 -27.16 -22.68
CA ASN A 338 0.92 -28.14 -21.64
C ASN A 338 2.04 -27.67 -20.69
N MET A 339 2.12 -26.37 -20.41
CA MET A 339 3.07 -25.82 -19.45
C MET A 339 2.64 -26.12 -18.02
N ASP A 340 3.61 -26.20 -17.09
CA ASP A 340 3.30 -26.28 -15.67
C ASP A 340 2.90 -24.90 -15.13
N VAL A 341 1.59 -24.65 -15.13
CA VAL A 341 0.97 -23.38 -14.71
C VAL A 341 0.50 -23.40 -13.24
N ARG A 342 0.95 -24.39 -12.46
CA ARG A 342 0.63 -24.47 -11.03
C ARG A 342 1.51 -23.50 -10.24
N THR A 343 0.92 -22.88 -9.23
CA THR A 343 1.64 -22.15 -8.19
C THR A 343 1.77 -23.03 -6.95
N PHE A 344 2.99 -23.20 -6.43
CA PHE A 344 3.26 -23.96 -5.21
C PHE A 344 3.69 -23.00 -4.10
N ARG A 345 2.85 -22.80 -3.08
CA ARG A 345 3.15 -21.94 -1.92
C ARG A 345 4.27 -22.48 -1.03
N ASN A 346 4.31 -23.82 -0.88
CA ASN A 346 5.27 -24.54 -0.03
C ASN A 346 6.18 -25.39 -0.92
N TYR A 347 7.04 -24.74 -1.70
CA TYR A 347 7.97 -25.40 -2.59
C TYR A 347 9.37 -25.43 -1.99
N GLU A 348 10.07 -26.54 -2.24
CA GLU A 348 11.47 -26.72 -1.88
C GLU A 348 12.17 -27.40 -3.04
N MET A 349 13.32 -26.88 -3.45
CA MET A 349 14.14 -27.46 -4.50
C MET A 349 15.59 -27.48 -4.08
N THR A 350 16.26 -28.59 -4.38
CA THR A 350 17.67 -28.82 -4.10
C THR A 350 18.45 -28.96 -5.39
N TYR A 351 19.47 -28.13 -5.57
CA TYR A 351 20.44 -28.22 -6.65
C TYR A 351 21.67 -28.97 -6.20
N SER A 352 22.22 -29.83 -7.06
CA SER A 352 23.49 -30.52 -6.83
C SER A 352 24.61 -29.86 -7.62
N ARG A 353 25.79 -29.74 -7.00
CA ARG A 353 27.02 -29.29 -7.67
C ARG A 353 27.23 -30.06 -8.98
N PRO A 354 27.69 -29.41 -10.05
CA PRO A 354 27.85 -30.10 -11.32
C PRO A 354 28.88 -31.22 -11.21
N ALA A 355 28.56 -32.36 -11.82
CA ALA A 355 29.47 -33.52 -11.85
C ALA A 355 30.71 -33.27 -12.72
N THR A 356 30.59 -32.36 -13.70
CA THR A 356 31.65 -32.02 -14.64
C THR A 356 31.45 -30.59 -15.18
N GLU A 357 32.55 -29.91 -15.46
CA GLU A 357 32.57 -28.65 -16.23
C GLU A 357 32.97 -28.87 -17.70
N THR A 358 33.27 -30.12 -18.06
CA THR A 358 33.67 -30.51 -19.42
C THR A 358 32.44 -30.57 -20.34
N PRO A 359 32.47 -29.91 -21.52
CA PRO A 359 31.39 -29.99 -22.50
C PRO A 359 31.07 -31.42 -22.97
N ASP A 360 29.81 -31.65 -23.36
CA ASP A 360 29.36 -32.90 -23.98
C ASP A 360 30.06 -33.12 -25.34
N GLU A 361 30.39 -34.38 -25.67
CA GLU A 361 30.95 -34.72 -26.97
C GLU A 361 29.88 -34.54 -28.07
N ALA A 362 30.10 -33.60 -29.00
CA ALA A 362 29.20 -33.29 -30.13
C ALA A 362 27.74 -33.01 -29.71
N PRO A 363 27.45 -31.83 -29.13
CA PRO A 363 26.10 -31.51 -28.68
C PRO A 363 25.12 -31.53 -29.85
N GLU A 364 24.07 -32.37 -29.77
CA GLU A 364 22.99 -32.43 -30.77
C GLU A 364 22.21 -31.11 -30.87
N ASP A 365 22.17 -30.36 -29.76
CA ASP A 365 21.61 -29.01 -29.68
C ASP A 365 22.73 -27.96 -29.75
N ASN A 366 22.74 -27.18 -30.83
CA ASN A 366 23.74 -26.14 -31.04
C ASN A 366 23.74 -25.04 -29.97
N ASN A 367 22.78 -24.99 -29.03
CA ASN A 367 22.69 -23.95 -28.00
C ASN A 367 23.19 -24.38 -26.62
N ALA A 368 23.51 -25.66 -26.40
CA ALA A 368 23.99 -26.17 -25.12
C ALA A 368 25.44 -26.70 -25.21
N THR A 369 26.24 -26.45 -24.17
CA THR A 369 27.57 -27.07 -23.99
C THR A 369 27.52 -28.28 -23.06
N ILE A 370 26.65 -28.26 -22.06
CA ILE A 370 26.38 -29.41 -21.17
C ILE A 370 24.87 -29.47 -20.95
N LYS A 371 24.20 -30.50 -21.49
CA LYS A 371 22.74 -30.60 -21.45
C LYS A 371 22.21 -30.90 -20.04
N ASN A 372 22.89 -31.81 -19.34
CA ASN A 372 22.51 -32.25 -18.00
C ASN A 372 23.52 -31.72 -16.97
N TYR A 373 23.58 -30.40 -16.77
CA TYR A 373 24.68 -29.76 -16.05
C TYR A 373 24.47 -29.74 -14.53
N ILE A 374 23.43 -29.07 -14.04
CA ILE A 374 23.13 -28.98 -12.60
C ILE A 374 21.89 -29.81 -12.32
N ALA A 375 22.04 -30.97 -11.69
CA ALA A 375 20.90 -31.79 -11.29
C ALA A 375 20.09 -31.08 -10.21
N TRP A 376 18.76 -31.14 -10.29
CA TRP A 376 17.87 -30.65 -9.26
C TRP A 376 16.76 -31.66 -8.95
N ALA A 377 16.24 -31.60 -7.72
CA ALA A 377 15.07 -32.35 -7.28
C ALA A 377 14.20 -31.49 -6.35
N ASP A 378 12.89 -31.67 -6.42
CA ASP A 378 11.93 -30.88 -5.64
C ASP A 378 11.09 -31.73 -4.66
N ASN A 379 10.41 -31.04 -3.74
CA ASN A 379 9.50 -31.66 -2.78
C ASN A 379 8.14 -32.08 -3.39
N GLN A 380 7.95 -31.91 -4.69
CA GLN A 380 6.81 -32.43 -5.46
C GLN A 380 7.13 -33.78 -6.14
N GLY A 381 8.34 -34.29 -5.94
CA GLY A 381 8.81 -35.55 -6.52
C GLY A 381 9.31 -35.43 -7.96
N GLN A 382 9.54 -34.21 -8.44
CA GLN A 382 10.13 -33.95 -9.75
C GLN A 382 11.64 -33.81 -9.64
N GLN A 383 12.32 -34.09 -10.75
CA GLN A 383 13.76 -33.93 -10.89
C GLN A 383 14.10 -33.52 -12.32
N GLY A 384 15.22 -32.85 -12.49
CA GLY A 384 15.68 -32.42 -13.80
C GLY A 384 17.10 -31.87 -13.76
N TYR A 385 17.44 -31.10 -14.79
CA TYR A 385 18.74 -30.45 -14.89
C TYR A 385 18.59 -29.00 -15.32
N LYS A 386 19.47 -28.12 -14.84
CA LYS A 386 19.79 -26.87 -15.53
C LYS A 386 20.73 -27.14 -16.68
N ILE A 387 20.59 -26.38 -17.77
CA ILE A 387 21.38 -26.52 -18.99
C ILE A 387 22.52 -25.51 -18.97
N LYS A 388 23.76 -25.93 -19.28
CA LYS A 388 24.85 -24.99 -19.57
C LYS A 388 24.75 -24.57 -21.03
N ASN A 389 24.42 -23.31 -21.28
CA ASN A 389 24.30 -22.79 -22.64
C ASN A 389 25.68 -22.45 -23.21
N ARG A 390 25.77 -22.32 -24.54
CA ARG A 390 27.04 -22.02 -25.22
C ARG A 390 27.54 -20.58 -25.07
N PHE A 391 26.73 -19.69 -24.50
CA PHE A 391 27.03 -18.27 -24.41
C PHE A 391 27.79 -17.92 -23.13
N HIS A 392 27.71 -18.78 -22.11
CA HIS A 392 28.32 -18.58 -20.79
C HIS A 392 29.21 -19.77 -20.40
N ALA A 393 30.51 -19.50 -20.23
CA ALA A 393 31.53 -20.54 -20.02
C ALA A 393 31.83 -20.82 -18.54
N GLN A 394 31.58 -19.85 -17.66
CA GLN A 394 31.84 -19.97 -16.23
C GLN A 394 30.96 -21.06 -15.57
N SER A 395 31.32 -21.47 -14.34
CA SER A 395 30.46 -22.36 -13.56
C SER A 395 29.13 -21.66 -13.27
N TYR A 396 28.00 -22.36 -13.40
CA TYR A 396 26.70 -21.80 -12.99
C TYR A 396 26.47 -21.98 -11.50
N TYR A 397 27.15 -22.92 -10.86
CA TYR A 397 27.08 -23.11 -9.42
C TYR A 397 27.92 -22.02 -8.71
N PRO A 398 27.43 -21.40 -7.61
CA PRO A 398 28.19 -20.40 -6.86
C PRO A 398 29.55 -20.94 -6.38
N LEU A 399 30.65 -20.33 -6.82
CA LEU A 399 32.01 -20.84 -6.56
C LEU A 399 32.51 -20.60 -5.13
N TRP A 400 31.84 -19.75 -4.36
CA TRP A 400 32.15 -19.50 -2.94
C TRP A 400 31.40 -20.45 -1.98
N VAL A 401 30.47 -21.25 -2.49
CA VAL A 401 29.76 -22.28 -1.72
C VAL A 401 30.57 -23.57 -1.78
N ASN A 402 30.81 -24.21 -0.64
CA ASN A 402 31.53 -25.49 -0.55
C ASN A 402 30.60 -26.71 -0.52
N ASP A 403 29.33 -26.50 -0.18
CA ASP A 403 28.35 -27.58 -0.08
C ASP A 403 28.10 -28.25 -1.44
N GLN A 404 27.90 -29.56 -1.42
CA GLN A 404 27.58 -30.33 -2.63
C GLN A 404 26.14 -30.09 -3.11
N GLN A 405 25.30 -29.54 -2.24
CA GLN A 405 23.91 -29.25 -2.54
C GLN A 405 23.50 -27.89 -1.96
N LEU A 406 22.60 -27.21 -2.66
CA LEU A 406 21.95 -25.96 -2.24
C LEU A 406 20.44 -26.17 -2.25
N THR A 407 19.79 -25.97 -1.11
CA THR A 407 18.34 -26.12 -0.98
C THR A 407 17.68 -24.79 -0.69
N TYR A 408 16.67 -24.44 -1.49
CA TYR A 408 15.87 -23.23 -1.35
C TYR A 408 14.43 -23.57 -1.02
N LYS A 409 13.73 -22.66 -0.33
CA LYS A 409 12.33 -22.79 0.07
C LYS A 409 11.58 -21.50 -0.23
N GLY A 410 10.35 -21.62 -0.70
CA GLY A 410 9.50 -20.46 -0.97
C GLY A 410 8.32 -20.82 -1.87
N ILE A 411 7.77 -19.80 -2.53
CA ILE A 411 6.77 -19.99 -3.58
C ILE A 411 7.47 -20.31 -4.91
N ARG A 412 6.93 -21.28 -5.65
CA ARG A 412 7.18 -21.42 -7.08
C ARG A 412 5.96 -20.91 -7.83
N LEU A 413 6.14 -19.86 -8.60
CA LEU A 413 5.12 -19.31 -9.48
C LEU A 413 4.93 -20.21 -10.72
N ALA A 414 3.77 -20.07 -11.34
CA ALA A 414 3.46 -20.70 -12.61
C ALA A 414 4.49 -20.32 -13.69
N SER A 415 4.84 -21.27 -14.55
CA SER A 415 5.76 -21.03 -15.68
C SER A 415 5.14 -20.02 -16.64
N ASN A 416 5.85 -18.94 -16.96
CA ASN A 416 5.36 -17.80 -17.74
C ASN A 416 6.08 -17.62 -19.10
N GLY A 417 7.12 -18.40 -19.37
CA GLY A 417 7.86 -18.41 -20.64
C GLY A 417 7.16 -19.27 -21.69
N ILE A 418 6.63 -18.65 -22.75
CA ILE A 418 5.97 -19.35 -23.84
C ILE A 418 6.88 -19.34 -25.07
N GLU A 419 7.11 -20.51 -25.64
CA GLU A 419 7.69 -20.65 -26.96
C GLU A 419 6.63 -20.26 -28.01
N GLU A 420 6.83 -19.13 -28.70
CA GLU A 420 5.83 -18.54 -29.60
C GLU A 420 6.13 -18.81 -31.09
N SER A 421 7.31 -19.33 -31.44
CA SER A 421 7.66 -19.60 -32.86
C SER A 421 7.17 -20.96 -33.39
N GLY A 422 6.86 -21.91 -32.51
CA GLY A 422 6.60 -23.31 -32.86
C GLY A 422 7.86 -24.12 -33.21
N SER A 423 9.04 -23.50 -33.15
CA SER A 423 10.33 -24.08 -33.58
C SER A 423 11.43 -23.97 -32.52
N GLY A 424 11.13 -23.44 -31.33
CA GLY A 424 12.10 -23.26 -30.25
C GLY A 424 13.03 -22.06 -30.44
N THR A 425 12.70 -21.13 -31.35
CA THR A 425 13.58 -20.00 -31.69
C THR A 425 13.14 -18.68 -31.08
N TYR A 426 11.91 -18.58 -30.56
CA TYR A 426 11.39 -17.36 -29.97
C TYR A 426 10.57 -17.65 -28.71
N PHE A 427 11.08 -17.21 -27.57
CA PHE A 427 10.41 -17.30 -26.28
C PHE A 427 9.95 -15.91 -25.83
N VAL A 428 8.77 -15.86 -25.24
CA VAL A 428 8.24 -14.65 -24.59
C VAL A 428 7.87 -15.01 -23.17
N LEU A 429 8.55 -14.41 -22.20
CA LEU A 429 8.22 -14.51 -20.78
C LEU A 429 7.20 -13.44 -20.47
N TYR A 430 5.99 -13.85 -20.11
CA TYR A 430 4.88 -12.92 -19.90
C TYR A 430 4.86 -12.37 -18.48
N ALA A 431 4.53 -11.09 -18.35
CA ALA A 431 4.42 -10.49 -17.03
C ALA A 431 3.22 -11.07 -16.27
N PHE A 432 3.41 -11.28 -14.98
CA PHE A 432 2.31 -11.32 -14.03
C PHE A 432 1.72 -9.91 -13.89
N LYS A 433 0.46 -9.76 -13.50
CA LYS A 433 -0.16 -8.42 -13.41
C LYS A 433 0.54 -7.46 -12.45
N TYR A 434 0.98 -7.91 -11.27
CA TYR A 434 1.55 -7.03 -10.24
C TYR A 434 2.26 -7.78 -9.10
N GLY A 435 3.02 -7.05 -8.27
CA GLY A 435 3.54 -7.53 -6.98
C GLY A 435 4.87 -8.28 -7.04
N TYR A 436 5.60 -8.14 -8.14
CA TYR A 436 6.87 -8.82 -8.39
C TYR A 436 7.92 -7.84 -8.91
N VAL A 437 9.17 -8.07 -8.51
CA VAL A 437 10.35 -7.39 -9.08
C VAL A 437 10.71 -8.01 -10.42
N ASP A 438 11.36 -7.27 -11.31
CA ASP A 438 11.80 -7.78 -12.61
C ASP A 438 10.69 -8.38 -13.48
N ASN A 439 9.49 -7.83 -13.33
CA ASN A 439 8.28 -8.31 -13.99
C ASN A 439 7.72 -7.30 -15.00
N TYR A 440 7.95 -6.00 -14.77
CA TYR A 440 7.66 -4.91 -15.70
C TYR A 440 8.87 -3.98 -15.81
N PRO A 441 9.02 -3.24 -16.91
CA PRO A 441 10.04 -2.21 -17.04
C PRO A 441 10.02 -1.24 -15.86
N ASN A 442 11.21 -0.80 -15.41
CA ASN A 442 11.36 -0.04 -14.17
C ASN A 442 10.50 1.23 -14.12
N GLY A 443 10.25 1.89 -15.26
CA GLY A 443 9.39 3.09 -15.30
C GLY A 443 7.88 2.83 -15.28
N HIS A 444 7.42 1.58 -15.33
CA HIS A 444 6.00 1.23 -15.39
C HIS A 444 5.38 1.17 -13.98
N ASP A 445 4.11 1.57 -13.81
CA ASP A 445 3.45 1.59 -12.49
C ASP A 445 3.40 0.21 -11.82
N ASN A 446 3.19 -0.86 -12.60
CA ASN A 446 3.17 -2.24 -12.09
C ASN A 446 4.52 -2.79 -11.60
N SER A 447 5.63 -2.04 -11.74
CA SER A 447 6.89 -2.37 -11.06
C SER A 447 6.94 -1.83 -9.63
N GLY A 448 6.01 -0.93 -9.25
CA GLY A 448 5.85 -0.45 -7.88
C GLY A 448 5.17 -1.48 -6.99
N ILE A 449 5.59 -1.52 -5.72
CA ILE A 449 5.08 -2.41 -4.69
C ILE A 449 4.33 -1.61 -3.64
N ASP A 450 3.15 -2.09 -3.25
CA ASP A 450 2.38 -1.57 -2.11
C ASP A 450 2.55 -2.52 -0.93
N ILE A 451 2.92 -1.98 0.22
CA ILE A 451 3.12 -2.73 1.46
C ILE A 451 1.78 -3.28 2.00
N ASP A 452 0.63 -2.67 1.67
CA ASP A 452 -0.71 -3.21 1.99
C ASP A 452 -1.04 -4.52 1.27
N TRP A 453 -0.17 -4.99 0.38
CA TRP A 453 -0.26 -6.33 -0.18
C TRP A 453 0.37 -7.41 0.69
N ALA A 454 0.98 -7.04 1.81
CA ALA A 454 1.60 -7.98 2.73
C ALA A 454 0.60 -9.01 3.27
N ILE A 455 1.01 -10.28 3.26
CA ILE A 455 0.31 -11.42 3.84
C ILE A 455 1.22 -12.19 4.80
N ASP A 456 0.62 -12.81 5.81
CA ASP A 456 1.29 -13.74 6.70
C ASP A 456 1.54 -15.10 6.00
N ARG A 457 2.21 -16.02 6.70
CA ARG A 457 2.51 -17.37 6.20
C ARG A 457 1.25 -18.19 5.87
N ASN A 458 0.10 -17.83 6.44
CA ASN A 458 -1.18 -18.48 6.19
C ASN A 458 -1.95 -17.82 5.03
N GLY A 459 -1.42 -16.74 4.45
CA GLY A 459 -2.07 -15.98 3.38
C GLY A 459 -3.06 -14.92 3.86
N ASN A 460 -3.12 -14.63 5.17
CA ASN A 460 -3.97 -13.57 5.69
C ASN A 460 -3.33 -12.21 5.47
N LYS A 461 -4.12 -11.21 5.08
CA LYS A 461 -3.65 -9.82 4.96
C LYS A 461 -3.12 -9.29 6.29
N VAL A 462 -1.97 -8.61 6.25
CA VAL A 462 -1.37 -7.94 7.41
C VAL A 462 -1.26 -6.44 7.13
N SER A 463 -1.59 -5.62 8.13
CA SER A 463 -1.43 -4.17 8.06
C SER A 463 -0.11 -3.76 8.72
N LEU A 464 0.94 -3.60 7.92
CA LEU A 464 2.24 -3.13 8.40
C LEU A 464 2.26 -1.60 8.51
N PRO A 465 2.94 -1.00 9.50
CA PRO A 465 3.13 0.46 9.56
C PRO A 465 4.10 0.99 8.49
N GLY A 466 4.97 0.12 8.00
CA GLY A 466 6.07 0.40 7.08
C GLY A 466 7.03 -0.80 7.05
N ILE A 467 8.16 -0.67 6.35
CA ILE A 467 9.17 -1.72 6.21
C ILE A 467 10.58 -1.13 6.31
N ASP A 468 11.53 -1.92 6.80
CA ASP A 468 12.96 -1.57 6.85
C ASP A 468 13.79 -2.50 5.97
N PHE A 469 13.29 -3.73 5.75
CA PHE A 469 13.98 -4.80 5.03
C PHE A 469 13.13 -5.38 3.91
N VAL A 470 13.81 -5.77 2.83
CA VAL A 470 13.20 -6.43 1.67
C VAL A 470 14.06 -7.64 1.29
N LYS A 471 13.46 -8.82 1.18
CA LYS A 471 14.08 -10.00 0.59
C LYS A 471 13.40 -10.31 -0.74
N ILE A 472 14.21 -10.49 -1.79
CA ILE A 472 13.70 -10.86 -3.12
C ILE A 472 14.33 -12.18 -3.50
N TYR A 473 13.53 -13.09 -4.05
CA TYR A 473 14.02 -14.34 -4.61
C TYR A 473 13.36 -14.66 -5.95
N ASN A 474 14.07 -15.34 -6.83
CA ASN A 474 13.50 -15.75 -8.13
C ASN A 474 12.33 -16.71 -7.91
N GLY A 475 11.14 -16.34 -8.41
CA GLY A 475 9.91 -17.09 -8.26
C GLY A 475 9.65 -18.14 -9.34
N ILE A 476 10.43 -18.18 -10.42
CA ILE A 476 10.19 -19.03 -11.59
C ILE A 476 11.24 -20.13 -11.67
N ASP A 477 10.77 -21.37 -11.80
CA ASP A 477 11.60 -22.50 -12.23
C ASP A 477 11.18 -22.91 -13.65
N GLN A 478 11.91 -22.41 -14.65
CA GLN A 478 11.68 -22.72 -16.05
C GLN A 478 12.97 -22.58 -16.89
N GLU A 479 13.20 -23.52 -17.80
CA GLU A 479 14.19 -23.41 -18.87
C GLU A 479 13.51 -22.94 -20.17
N ASN A 480 14.03 -21.87 -20.78
CA ASN A 480 13.46 -21.21 -21.96
C ASN A 480 14.32 -21.46 -23.22
N GLY A 481 14.71 -22.73 -23.42
CA GLY A 481 15.51 -23.15 -24.57
C GLY A 481 16.87 -22.46 -24.62
N TRP A 482 17.18 -21.78 -25.72
CA TRP A 482 18.47 -21.11 -25.93
C TRP A 482 18.70 -19.92 -25.00
N LEU A 483 17.65 -19.35 -24.39
CA LEU A 483 17.77 -18.30 -23.37
C LEU A 483 18.35 -18.83 -22.06
N GLY A 484 18.24 -20.13 -21.79
CA GLY A 484 18.59 -20.73 -20.50
C GLY A 484 17.47 -20.60 -19.47
N GLU A 485 17.85 -20.61 -18.21
CA GLU A 485 16.92 -20.49 -17.09
C GLU A 485 16.29 -19.10 -17.02
N ALA A 486 15.03 -19.03 -16.57
CA ALA A 486 14.45 -17.77 -16.11
C ALA A 486 15.23 -17.31 -14.86
N SER A 487 15.78 -16.10 -14.91
CA SER A 487 16.65 -15.53 -13.88
C SER A 487 16.15 -14.15 -13.50
N THR A 488 15.84 -13.95 -12.23
CA THR A 488 15.52 -12.60 -11.76
C THR A 488 16.81 -11.79 -11.61
N GLU A 489 16.86 -10.63 -12.23
CA GLU A 489 17.91 -9.63 -12.02
C GLU A 489 17.43 -8.51 -11.09
N ILE A 490 18.33 -8.03 -10.23
CA ILE A 490 18.05 -6.99 -9.24
C ILE A 490 18.96 -5.81 -9.49
N GLY A 491 18.39 -4.61 -9.55
CA GLY A 491 19.09 -3.34 -9.60
C GLY A 491 18.68 -2.39 -8.47
N ARG A 492 18.74 -1.09 -8.75
CA ARG A 492 18.39 -0.01 -7.80
C ARG A 492 17.06 -0.26 -7.07
N GLY A 493 17.03 0.02 -5.78
CA GLY A 493 15.80 0.11 -4.99
C GLY A 493 15.50 1.54 -4.57
N GLU A 494 14.21 1.88 -4.50
CA GLU A 494 13.70 3.24 -4.35
C GLU A 494 12.55 3.29 -3.35
N ASP A 495 12.65 4.17 -2.33
CA ASP A 495 11.50 4.72 -1.61
C ASP A 495 10.82 5.75 -2.51
N LEU A 496 9.59 5.46 -2.92
CA LEU A 496 8.87 6.30 -3.87
C LEU A 496 8.40 7.62 -3.25
N HIS A 497 8.15 7.65 -1.94
CA HIS A 497 7.67 8.82 -1.22
C HIS A 497 8.76 9.88 -1.08
N LEU A 498 10.00 9.48 -0.76
CA LEU A 498 11.14 10.39 -0.70
C LEU A 498 11.53 10.95 -2.08
N LEU A 499 11.26 10.20 -3.16
CA LEU A 499 11.40 10.69 -4.54
C LEU A 499 10.23 11.55 -5.01
N GLY A 500 9.16 11.70 -4.20
CA GLY A 500 7.94 12.39 -4.59
C GLY A 500 7.15 11.70 -5.71
N THR A 501 7.46 10.42 -5.97
CA THR A 501 6.79 9.61 -6.99
C THR A 501 5.45 9.13 -6.48
N LYS A 502 4.40 9.34 -7.28
CA LYS A 502 3.02 9.02 -6.91
C LYS A 502 2.44 7.98 -7.84
N ILE A 503 2.33 6.75 -7.34
CA ILE A 503 1.68 5.65 -8.05
C ILE A 503 0.52 5.19 -7.17
N GLU A 504 -0.69 5.19 -7.72
CA GLU A 504 -1.87 4.69 -7.01
C GLU A 504 -1.77 3.17 -6.86
N THR A 505 -2.29 2.63 -5.75
CA THR A 505 -2.46 1.19 -5.62
C THR A 505 -3.56 0.70 -6.57
N ILE A 506 -3.63 -0.61 -6.73
CA ILE A 506 -4.72 -1.29 -7.40
C ILE A 506 -5.52 -2.07 -6.36
N ASN A 507 -6.81 -2.26 -6.59
CA ASN A 507 -7.63 -3.19 -5.83
C ASN A 507 -7.50 -4.58 -6.47
N PRO A 508 -6.71 -5.49 -5.89
CA PRO A 508 -6.40 -6.79 -6.48
C PRO A 508 -7.58 -7.76 -6.52
#